data_AF-A0A7C7WTI9-F1
#
_entry.id   AF-A0A7C7WTI9-F1
#
_cell.length_a   1.000
_cell.length_b   1.000
_cell.length_c   1.000
_cell.angle_alpha   90.00
_cell.angle_beta   90.00
_cell.angle_gamma   90.00
#
_symmetry.space_group_name_H-M   'P 1'
#
loop_
_entity.id
_entity.type
_entity.pdbx_description
1 polymer ?
#
loop_
_entity_poly.entity_id
_entity_poly.type
_entity_poly.pdbx_seq_one_letter_code
_entity_poly.pdbx_strand_id
1 'polypeptide(L)' 'DLRKHLYAEDGTRRNFVNIYLNDDDIRYLEKDQTPVTADDTVSIIPSVAGGGWS' A
#
# COMPACT_ATOMS: atom_id res chain seq x y z
N ASP A 1 -12.36 10.90 14.22
CA ASP A 1 -12.64 10.06 13.04
C ASP A 1 -11.51 9.18 12.52
N LEU A 2 -10.25 9.37 12.94
CA LEU A 2 -9.12 8.53 12.48
C LEU A 2 -9.25 7.04 12.85
N ARG A 3 -9.83 6.72 14.01
CA ARG A 3 -9.96 5.33 14.52
C ARG A 3 -10.85 4.44 13.64
N LYS A 4 -11.86 4.97 12.95
CA LYS A 4 -12.73 4.18 12.08
C LYS A 4 -12.09 3.81 10.75
N HIS A 5 -11.03 4.53 10.35
CA HIS A 5 -10.27 4.28 9.12
C HIS A 5 -9.10 3.31 9.34
N LEU A 6 -8.74 3.02 10.59
CA LEU A 6 -7.62 2.14 10.95
C LEU A 6 -8.04 0.70 11.25
N TYR A 7 -9.34 0.44 11.42
CA TYR A 7 -9.87 -0.83 11.89
C TYR A 7 -11.07 -1.27 11.04
N ALA A 8 -11.10 -2.57 10.69
CA ALA A 8 -12.30 -3.25 10.25
C ALA A 8 -13.42 -3.18 11.29
N GLU A 9 -14.66 -3.47 10.90
CA GLU A 9 -15.79 -3.64 11.84
C GLU A 9 -15.54 -4.71 12.92
N ASP A 10 -14.68 -5.69 12.65
CA ASP A 10 -14.28 -6.75 13.58
C ASP A 10 -13.07 -6.38 14.49
N GLY A 11 -12.53 -5.16 14.39
CA GLY A 11 -11.40 -4.71 15.20
C GLY A 11 -10.02 -5.10 14.67
N THR A 12 -9.92 -5.71 13.48
CA THR A 12 -8.64 -6.04 12.84
C THR A 12 -8.07 -4.81 12.12
N ARG A 13 -6.76 -4.53 12.26
CA ARG A 13 -6.10 -3.41 11.54
C ARG A 13 -6.18 -3.63 10.02
N ARG A 14 -6.84 -2.72 9.28
CA ARG A 14 -7.03 -2.81 7.81
C ARG A 14 -6.04 -1.99 6.98
N ASN A 15 -4.82 -1.79 7.45
CA ASN A 15 -3.85 -1.04 6.65
C ASN A 15 -2.97 -2.01 5.88
N PHE A 16 -3.54 -2.59 4.81
CA PHE A 16 -2.70 -3.05 3.72
C PHE A 16 -2.22 -1.80 2.95
N VAL A 17 -0.94 -1.80 2.59
CA VAL A 17 -0.38 -0.86 1.62
C VAL A 17 -0.03 -1.66 0.38
N ASN A 18 -0.31 -1.08 -0.77
CA ASN A 18 0.20 -1.57 -2.04
C ASN A 18 1.57 -0.94 -2.25
N ILE A 19 2.55 -1.74 -2.64
CA ILE A 19 3.92 -1.27 -2.89
C ILE A 19 4.20 -1.49 -4.38
N TYR A 20 4.70 -0.46 -5.04
CA TYR A 20 5.08 -0.48 -6.44
C TYR A 20 6.53 -0.07 -6.61
N LEU A 21 7.22 -0.70 -7.57
CA LEU A 21 8.55 -0.34 -8.05
C LEU A 21 8.43 0.06 -9.52
N ASN A 22 8.72 1.32 -9.87
CA ASN A 22 8.60 1.83 -11.24
C ASN A 22 7.26 1.47 -11.93
N ASP A 23 6.15 1.59 -11.19
CA ASP A 23 4.77 1.25 -11.59
C ASP A 23 4.38 -0.23 -11.52
N ASP A 24 5.32 -1.15 -11.30
CA ASP A 24 5.02 -2.58 -11.13
C ASP A 24 4.70 -2.92 -9.67
N ASP A 25 3.60 -3.64 -9.42
CA ASP A 25 3.26 -4.11 -8.07
C ASP A 25 4.20 -5.24 -7.64
N ILE A 26 4.89 -5.07 -6.50
CA ILE A 26 5.91 -6.01 -6.04
C ILE A 26 5.37 -7.42 -5.78
N ARG A 27 4.05 -7.59 -5.66
CA ARG A 27 3.41 -8.91 -5.51
C ARG A 27 3.62 -9.82 -6.73
N TYR A 28 3.86 -9.23 -7.90
CA TYR A 28 4.19 -9.94 -9.13
C TYR A 28 5.70 -10.01 -9.42
N LEU A 29 6.51 -9.39 -8.56
CA LEU A 29 7.97 -9.49 -8.56
C LEU A 29 8.40 -10.46 -7.44
N GLU A 30 9.46 -10.12 -6.71
CA GLU A 30 9.99 -10.92 -5.59
C GLU A 30 9.45 -10.47 -4.22
N LYS A 31 8.35 -9.71 -4.21
CA LYS A 31 7.74 -9.13 -2.99
C LYS A 31 8.79 -8.31 -2.23
N ASP A 32 9.02 -8.63 -0.97
CA ASP A 32 9.96 -7.94 -0.06
C ASP A 32 11.43 -8.13 -0.44
N GLN A 33 11.75 -9.10 -1.31
CA GLN A 33 13.10 -9.33 -1.82
C GLN A 33 13.35 -8.66 -3.17
N THR A 34 12.38 -7.91 -3.71
CA THR A 34 12.54 -7.20 -4.98
C THR A 34 13.75 -6.26 -4.90
N PRO A 35 14.81 -6.49 -5.71
CA PRO A 35 15.99 -5.64 -5.67
C PRO A 35 15.64 -4.23 -6.17
N VAL A 36 16.26 -3.23 -5.54
CA VAL A 36 16.10 -1.81 -5.89
C VAL A 36 17.45 -1.16 -6.10
N THR A 37 17.48 -0.16 -6.97
CA THR A 37 18.63 0.67 -7.31
C THR A 37 18.36 2.12 -6.95
N ALA A 38 19.38 2.98 -7.04
CA ALA A 38 19.25 4.40 -6.72
C ALA A 38 18.37 5.17 -7.71
N ASP A 39 18.17 4.64 -8.92
CA ASP A 39 17.39 5.28 -9.98
C ASP A 39 15.90 4.86 -9.94
N ASP A 40 15.54 3.93 -9.06
CA ASP A 40 14.18 3.40 -8.97
C ASP A 40 13.25 4.27 -8.13
N THR A 41 11.97 4.29 -8.50
CA THR A 41 10.90 4.94 -7.74
C THR A 41 10.05 3.90 -7.01
N VAL A 42 9.98 4.01 -5.69
CA VAL A 42 9.11 3.18 -4.85
C VAL A 42 7.88 3.97 -4.42
N SER A 43 6.69 3.45 -4.75
CA SER A 43 5.42 4.03 -4.33
C SER A 43 4.74 3.17 -3.29
N ILE A 44 4.28 3.79 -2.19
CA ILE A 44 3.53 3.12 -1.11
C ILE A 44 2.14 3.74 -1.05
N ILE A 45 1.14 2.99 -1.50
CA ILE A 45 -0.24 3.47 -1.65
C ILE A 45 -1.12 2.80 -0.61
N PRO A 46 -1.83 3.55 0.26
CA PRO A 46 -2.80 2.96 1.18
C PRO A 46 -3.90 2.23 0.39
N SER A 47 -4.28 1.02 0.79
CA SER A 47 -5.36 0.23 0.15
C SER A 47 -6.77 0.83 0.34
N VAL A 48 -6.87 2.13 0.64
CA VAL A 48 -8.10 2.90 0.92
C VAL A 48 -8.37 3.99 -0.15
N ALA A 49 -7.56 4.08 -1.21
CA ALA A 49 -7.52 5.20 -2.17
C ALA A 49 -8.72 5.29 -3.15
N GLY A 50 -9.94 4.92 -2.73
CA GLY A 50 -11.12 4.82 -3.59
C GLY A 50 -12.42 5.37 -3.01
N GLY A 51 -12.38 6.40 -2.16
CA GLY A 51 -13.60 7.09 -1.73
C GLY A 51 -13.38 8.14 -0.65
N GLY A 52 -13.14 9.39 -1.05
CA GLY A 52 -13.00 10.50 -0.11
C GLY A 52 -12.36 11.77 -0.68
N TRP A 53 -12.76 12.19 -1.89
CA TRP A 53 -12.66 13.60 -2.27
C TRP A 53 -14.10 14.12 -2.38
N SER A 54 -14.57 14.68 -1.28
CA SER A 54 -15.63 15.68 -1.17
C SER A 54 -15.30 16.57 0.04
#